data_AF-A0A1U6HN79-F1
#
_entry.id   AF-A0A1U6HN79-F1
#
_cell.length_a   1.000
_cell.length_b   1.000
_cell.length_c   1.000
_cell.angle_alpha   90.00
_cell.angle_beta   90.00
_cell.angle_gamma   90.00
#
_symmetry.space_group_name_H-M   'P 1'
#
loop_
_entity.id
_entity.type
_entity.pdbx_description
1 polymer ?
#
loop_
_entity_poly.entity_id
_entity_poly.type
_entity_poly.pdbx_seq_one_letter_code
_entity_poly.pdbx_strand_id
1 'polypeptide(L)'
;MTPEIAGMRISRSIKSVETGMDELLAMAGELLAEIARGRIATTEDAYEGQRPMMRVANMQRNLMEARSELVRAHSDLSKLAERMDIPYECPDNRGELRDLDLERAVA
;
A
#
# COMPACT_ATOMS: atom_id res chain seq x y z
N MET A 1 -15.19 -17.74 -18.63
CA MET A 1 -15.09 -16.87 -17.44
C MET A 1 -16.28 -15.94 -17.48
N THR A 2 -17.10 -15.92 -16.43
CA THR A 2 -18.32 -15.10 -16.40
C THR A 2 -18.01 -13.69 -15.85
N PRO A 3 -18.88 -12.70 -16.08
CA PRO A 3 -18.70 -11.34 -15.56
C PRO A 3 -18.56 -11.29 -14.03
N GLU A 4 -19.26 -12.15 -13.30
CA GLU A 4 -19.22 -12.25 -11.84
C GLU A 4 -17.84 -12.77 -11.38
N ILE A 5 -17.30 -13.79 -12.05
CA ILE A 5 -15.96 -14.30 -11.77
C ILE A 5 -14.91 -13.22 -12.06
N ALA A 6 -15.07 -12.46 -13.14
CA ALA A 6 -14.16 -11.37 -13.48
C ALA A 6 -14.23 -10.25 -12.42
N GLY A 7 -15.42 -9.80 -12.03
CA GLY A 7 -15.63 -8.78 -11.00
C GLY A 7 -15.00 -9.15 -9.66
N MET A 8 -15.24 -10.37 -9.18
CA MET A 8 -14.64 -10.88 -7.94
C MET A 8 -13.10 -10.95 -8.01
N ARG A 9 -12.53 -11.34 -9.17
CA ARG A 9 -11.07 -11.37 -9.34
C ARG A 9 -10.48 -9.96 -9.35
N ILE A 10 -11.11 -9.03 -10.06
CA ILE A 10 -10.69 -7.63 -10.12
C ILE A 10 -10.72 -7.01 -8.71
N SER A 11 -11.81 -7.20 -7.95
CA SER A 11 -11.92 -6.67 -6.60
C SER A 11 -10.84 -7.20 -5.66
N ARG A 12 -10.54 -8.51 -5.69
CA ARG A 12 -9.40 -9.09 -4.97
C ARG A 12 -8.06 -8.49 -5.40
N SER A 13 -7.84 -8.33 -6.70
CA SER A 13 -6.59 -7.74 -7.20
C SER A 13 -6.42 -6.29 -6.77
N ILE A 14 -7.46 -5.47 -6.83
CA ILE A 14 -7.42 -4.09 -6.34
C ILE A 14 -7.06 -4.09 -4.85
N LYS A 15 -7.72 -4.94 -4.07
CA LYS A 15 -7.47 -5.00 -2.63
C LYS A 15 -6.04 -5.40 -2.29
N SER A 16 -5.50 -6.39 -2.99
CA SER A 16 -4.10 -6.81 -2.86
C SER A 16 -3.13 -5.67 -3.20
N VAL A 17 -3.40 -4.90 -4.26
CA VAL A 17 -2.56 -3.74 -4.61
C VAL A 17 -2.68 -2.66 -3.52
N GLU A 18 -3.88 -2.37 -3.02
CA GLU A 18 -4.07 -1.42 -1.91
C GLU A 18 -3.26 -1.83 -0.67
N THR A 19 -3.36 -3.08 -0.23
CA THR A 19 -2.57 -3.58 0.90
C THR A 19 -1.06 -3.47 0.64
N GLY A 20 -0.59 -3.90 -0.52
CA GLY A 20 0.83 -3.80 -0.88
C GLY A 20 1.35 -2.36 -0.94
N MET A 21 0.51 -1.38 -1.27
CA MET A 21 0.89 0.04 -1.21
C MET A 21 1.06 0.55 0.23
N ASP A 22 0.25 0.07 1.18
CA ASP A 22 0.42 0.41 2.61
C ASP A 22 1.70 -0.21 3.17
N GLU A 23 1.96 -1.47 2.83
CA GLU A 23 3.21 -2.16 3.21
C GLU A 23 4.44 -1.44 2.64
N LEU A 24 4.40 -1.04 1.37
CA LEU A 24 5.49 -0.29 0.75
C LEU A 24 5.70 1.08 1.39
N LEU A 25 4.61 1.77 1.77
CA LEU A 25 4.69 3.04 2.48
C LEU A 25 5.33 2.86 3.88
N ALA A 26 5.00 1.78 4.59
CA ALA A 26 5.61 1.43 5.87
C ALA A 26 7.12 1.15 5.72
N MET A 27 7.50 0.30 4.77
CA MET A 27 8.92 0.01 4.47
C MET A 27 9.70 1.28 4.09
N ALA A 28 9.10 2.19 3.32
CA ALA A 28 9.69 3.47 2.98
C ALA A 28 9.89 4.38 4.22
N GLY A 29 8.96 4.31 5.18
CA GLY A 29 9.06 4.99 6.48
C GLY A 29 10.22 4.47 7.32
N GLU A 30 10.36 3.15 7.42
CA GLU A 30 11.47 2.51 8.11
C GLU A 30 12.81 2.90 7.48
N LEU A 31 12.91 2.86 6.15
CA LEU A 31 14.11 3.29 5.44
C LEU A 31 14.49 4.76 5.73
N LEU A 32 13.52 5.67 5.72
CA LEU A 32 13.77 7.09 6.03
C LEU A 32 14.27 7.26 7.47
N ALA A 33 13.70 6.52 8.41
CA ALA A 33 14.11 6.53 9.82
C ALA A 33 15.56 6.03 9.98
N GLU A 34 15.93 4.94 9.31
CA GLU A 34 17.29 4.39 9.35
C GLU A 34 18.31 5.35 8.72
N ILE A 35 17.98 6.02 7.61
CA ILE A 35 18.86 7.06 7.05
C ILE A 35 19.05 8.22 8.03
N ALA A 36 17.98 8.66 8.70
CA ALA A 36 18.06 9.72 9.69
C ALA A 36 18.92 9.34 10.90
N ARG A 37 18.79 8.10 11.40
CA ARG A 37 19.63 7.57 12.49
C ARG A 37 21.09 7.42 12.05
N GLY A 38 21.32 6.90 10.85
CA GLY A 38 22.66 6.77 10.26
C GLY A 38 23.39 8.11 10.21
N ARG A 39 22.71 9.19 9.82
CA ARG A 39 23.27 10.56 9.83
C ARG A 39 23.67 11.08 11.21
N ILE A 40 23.03 10.62 12.28
CA ILE A 40 23.41 10.99 13.65
C ILE A 40 24.64 10.18 14.07
N ALA A 41 24.72 8.92 13.64
CA ALA A 41 25.80 8.01 13.98
C ALA A 41 27.09 8.29 13.20
N THR A 42 27.01 8.83 11.98
CA THR A 42 28.17 9.18 11.16
C THR A 42 28.59 10.64 11.39
N THR A 43 29.90 10.90 11.46
CA THR A 43 30.46 12.25 11.56
C THR A 43 30.58 12.95 10.20
N GLU A 44 29.83 12.50 9.20
CA GLU A 44 29.83 13.10 7.87
C GLU A 44 29.01 14.39 7.83
N ASP A 45 29.36 15.28 6.90
CA ASP A 45 28.70 16.56 6.75
C ASP A 45 27.19 16.41 6.56
N ALA A 46 26.43 17.25 7.26
CA ALA A 46 24.97 17.20 7.26
C ALA A 46 24.33 17.31 5.86
N TYR A 47 25.03 17.78 4.82
CA TYR A 47 24.48 17.85 3.47
C TYR A 47 24.48 16.50 2.73
N GLU A 48 25.39 15.57 3.07
CA GLU A 48 25.61 14.28 2.39
C GLU A 48 24.33 13.41 2.44
N GLY A 49 23.77 13.24 3.64
CA GLY A 49 22.54 12.44 3.83
C GLY A 49 21.21 13.17 3.58
N GLN A 50 21.21 14.50 3.40
CA GLN A 50 19.96 15.26 3.19
C GLN A 50 19.34 14.92 1.84
N ARG A 51 20.17 14.78 0.79
CA ARG A 51 19.71 14.46 -0.56
C ARG A 51 19.04 13.07 -0.63
N PRO A 52 19.63 11.98 -0.10
CA PRO A 52 18.95 10.70 0.05
C PRO A 52 17.63 10.78 0.82
N MET A 53 17.59 11.46 1.98
CA MET A 53 16.35 11.63 2.76
C MET A 53 15.24 12.30 1.95
N MET A 54 15.56 13.38 1.23
CA MET A 54 14.59 14.08 0.38
C MET A 54 14.05 13.19 -0.74
N ARG A 55 14.89 12.32 -1.32
CA ARG A 55 14.44 11.37 -2.35
C ARG A 55 13.47 10.34 -1.79
N VAL A 56 13.75 9.79 -0.60
CA VAL A 56 12.85 8.83 0.06
C VAL A 56 11.54 9.51 0.49
N ALA A 57 11.60 10.72 1.04
CA ALA A 57 10.40 11.49 1.39
C ALA A 57 9.52 11.79 0.17
N ASN A 58 10.13 12.16 -0.96
CA ASN A 58 9.40 12.37 -2.22
C ASN A 58 8.78 11.06 -2.74
N MET A 59 9.48 9.93 -2.59
CA MET A 59 8.92 8.62 -2.93
C MET A 59 7.68 8.31 -2.09
N GLN A 60 7.71 8.56 -0.78
CA GLN A 60 6.54 8.38 0.09
C GLN A 60 5.36 9.26 -0.34
N ARG A 61 5.62 10.53 -0.71
CA ARG A 61 4.59 11.42 -1.27
C ARG A 61 3.94 10.84 -2.52
N ASN A 62 4.75 10.35 -3.46
CA ASN A 62 4.26 9.74 -4.69
C ASN A 62 3.46 8.46 -4.43
N LEU A 63 3.84 7.66 -3.43
CA LEU A 63 3.07 6.47 -3.02
C LEU A 63 1.69 6.85 -2.47
N MET A 64 1.60 7.89 -1.64
CA MET A 64 0.33 8.40 -1.13
C MET A 64 -0.57 8.93 -2.25
N GLU A 65 0.00 9.66 -3.22
CA GLU A 65 -0.73 10.13 -4.41
C GLU A 65 -1.26 8.94 -5.24
N ALA A 66 -0.40 7.97 -5.54
CA ALA A 66 -0.79 6.78 -6.28
C ALA A 66 -1.87 5.97 -5.54
N ARG A 67 -1.81 5.90 -4.20
CA ARG A 67 -2.83 5.22 -3.39
C ARG A 67 -4.16 5.93 -3.47
N SER A 68 -4.15 7.26 -3.45
CA SER A 68 -5.37 8.05 -3.64
C SER A 68 -6.00 7.78 -5.01
N GLU A 69 -5.21 7.67 -6.09
CA GLU A 69 -5.74 7.32 -7.41
C GLU A 69 -6.29 5.90 -7.45
N LEU A 70 -5.63 4.95 -6.80
CA LEU A 70 -6.11 3.56 -6.72
C LEU A 70 -7.47 3.46 -6.02
N VAL A 71 -7.66 4.19 -4.91
CA VAL A 71 -8.95 4.23 -4.20
C VAL A 71 -10.06 4.83 -5.07
N ARG A 72 -9.76 5.85 -5.87
CA ARG A 72 -10.73 6.41 -6.83
C ARG A 72 -11.08 5.39 -7.92
N ALA A 73 -10.07 4.74 -8.50
CA ALA A 73 -10.28 3.68 -9.49
C ALA A 73 -11.12 2.52 -8.92
N HIS A 74 -10.87 2.12 -7.67
CA HIS A 74 -11.69 1.15 -6.96
C HIS A 74 -13.16 1.61 -6.88
N SER A 75 -13.41 2.84 -6.42
CA SER A 75 -14.76 3.40 -6.35
C SER A 75 -15.47 3.42 -7.70
N ASP A 76 -14.77 3.79 -8.77
CA ASP A 76 -15.35 3.86 -10.11
C ASP A 76 -15.67 2.48 -10.68
N LEU A 77 -14.84 1.48 -10.39
CA LEU A 77 -15.11 0.09 -10.75
C LEU A 77 -16.27 -0.50 -9.96
N SER A 78 -16.40 -0.17 -8.68
CA SER A 78 -17.56 -0.54 -7.85
C SER A 78 -18.87 0.00 -8.44
N LYS A 79 -18.92 1.29 -8.80
CA LYS A 79 -20.08 1.90 -9.46
C LYS A 79 -20.37 1.29 -10.84
N LEU A 80 -19.34 0.88 -11.57
CA LEU A 80 -19.53 0.19 -12.84
C LEU A 80 -20.18 -1.18 -12.64
N ALA A 81 -19.68 -1.97 -11.69
CA ALA A 81 -20.23 -3.29 -11.41
C ALA A 81 -21.68 -3.22 -10.92
N GLU A 82 -22.00 -2.25 -10.05
CA GLU A 82 -23.37 -1.96 -9.62
C GLU A 82 -24.31 -1.70 -10.81
N ARG A 83 -23.89 -0.82 -11.75
CA ARG A 83 -24.67 -0.52 -12.96
C ARG A 83 -24.86 -1.72 -13.89
N MET A 84 -23.97 -2.70 -13.81
CA MET A 84 -24.00 -3.91 -14.63
C MET A 84 -24.69 -5.08 -13.94
N ASP A 85 -25.20 -4.90 -12.71
CA ASP A 85 -25.75 -5.97 -11.88
C ASP A 85 -24.74 -7.12 -11.64
N ILE A 86 -23.45 -6.78 -11.58
CA ILE A 86 -22.36 -7.72 -11.30
C ILE A 86 -22.07 -7.69 -9.81
N PRO A 87 -22.13 -8.82 -9.09
CA PRO A 87 -21.70 -8.89 -7.69
C PRO A 87 -20.26 -8.41 -7.53
N TYR A 88 -20.06 -7.38 -6.70
CA TYR A 88 -18.76 -6.72 -6.50
C TYR A 88 -18.42 -6.51 -5.03
N GLU A 89 -18.67 -7.49 -4.16
CA GLU A 89 -18.25 -7.35 -2.77
C GLU A 89 -16.72 -7.30 -2.66
N CYS A 90 -16.19 -6.21 -2.09
CA CYS A 90 -14.80 -6.13 -1.71
C CYS A 90 -14.53 -7.19 -0.63
N PRO A 91 -13.49 -8.02 -0.80
CA PRO A 91 -13.14 -9.01 0.22
C PRO A 91 -12.97 -8.34 1.58
N ASP A 92 -13.59 -8.92 2.61
CA ASP A 92 -13.45 -8.43 3.97
C ASP A 92 -12.08 -8.88 4.51
N ASN A 93 -11.24 -7.93 4.93
CA ASN A 93 -9.86 -8.17 5.40
C ASN A 93 -9.75 -9.02 6.67
N ARG A 94 -10.88 -9.46 7.24
CA ARG A 94 -10.92 -10.27 8.47
C ARG A 94 -10.25 -11.64 8.34
N GLY A 95 -10.03 -12.14 7.11
CA GLY A 95 -9.25 -13.34 6.86
C GLY A 95 -7.74 -13.13 7.07
N GLU A 96 -7.16 -12.16 6.36
CA GLU A 96 -5.71 -11.89 6.36
C GLU A 96 -5.20 -11.32 7.70
N LEU A 97 -6.02 -10.53 8.41
CA LEU A 97 -5.64 -10.02 9.74
C LEU A 97 -5.49 -11.14 10.78
N ARG A 98 -6.27 -12.24 10.68
CA ARG A 98 -6.11 -13.38 11.59
C ARG A 98 -4.80 -14.12 11.37
N ASP A 99 -4.35 -14.22 10.13
CA ASP A 99 -3.12 -14.94 9.79
C ASP A 99 -1.87 -14.13 10.22
N LEU A 100 -1.90 -12.80 10.05
CA LEU A 100 -0.85 -11.89 10.53
C LEU A 100 -0.77 -11.82 12.06
N ASP A 101 -1.92 -11.87 12.77
CA ASP A 101 -1.95 -11.95 14.23
C ASP A 101 -1.39 -13.28 14.75
N LEU A 102 -1.59 -14.39 14.02
CA LEU A 102 -0.99 -15.68 14.33
C LEU A 102 0.53 -15.67 14.13
N GLU A 103 1.04 -15.10 13.04
CA GLU A 103 2.48 -15.02 12.78
C GLU A 103 3.20 -14.13 13.81
N ARG A 104 2.58 -13.04 14.25
CA ARG A 104 3.11 -12.18 15.33
C ARG A 104 3.01 -12.79 16.72
N ALA A 105 2.10 -13.74 16.95
CA ALA A 105 1.98 -14.43 18.23
C ALA A 105 2.96 -15.62 18.38
N VAL A 106 3.60 -16.04 17.28
CA VAL A 106 4.52 -17.18 17.22
C VAL A 106 5.99 -16.75 17.04
N ALA A 107 6.25 -15.46 16.79
CA ALA A 107 7.59 -14.84 16.74
C ALA A 107 7.96 -14.17 18.07
#